data_AF-A0A1G0LQV7-F1
#
_entry.id   AF-A0A1G0LQV7-F1
#
_cell.length_a   1.000
_cell.length_b   1.000
_cell.length_c   1.000
_cell.angle_alpha   90.00
_cell.angle_beta   90.00
_cell.angle_gamma   90.00
#
_symmetry.space_group_name_H-M   'P 1'
#
loop_
_entity.id
_entity.type
_entity.pdbx_description
1 polymer ?
#
loop_
_entity_poly.entity_id
_entity_poly.type
_entity_poly.pdbx_seq_one_letter_code
_entity_poly.pdbx_strand_id
1 'polypeptide(L)'
;MDAFDRVKAGLLQVLGVLPGVLLGVVILMAGFLVARILERAMDSALDRVQFDREAARWGMAEAAERAGGRPTRVVGKLLFWFVMLIVILLASSALGIENINDIFGNLVGYIPSVFAAIIVIVLGMILGEFVRALILASAGGVAGVPTLANVAKSVVVLISVFMALQQVGVAADIVTTAFTLILGAAALAVALAFGLGNTKLAGELTRSWYEQSRTAIRWGRRSSDRVGGAPEAPAWATKPPEPPPPPAPHAPMTEAPQRKPER
;
A
#
# COMPACT_ATOMS: atom_id res chain seq x y z
N MET A 1 65.74 28.13 -19.16
CA MET A 1 64.26 28.12 -19.20
C MET A 1 63.82 29.55 -19.02
N ASP A 2 63.44 30.19 -20.12
CA ASP A 2 63.20 31.62 -20.15
C ASP A 2 61.89 31.97 -19.43
N ALA A 3 61.83 33.15 -18.82
CA ALA A 3 60.63 33.64 -18.15
C ALA A 3 59.40 33.62 -19.09
N PHE A 4 59.65 33.76 -20.39
CA PHE A 4 58.64 33.68 -21.44
C PHE A 4 58.01 32.28 -21.58
N ASP A 5 58.77 31.22 -21.35
CA ASP A 5 58.26 29.84 -21.40
C ASP A 5 57.42 29.52 -20.17
N ARG A 6 57.76 30.09 -19.01
CA ARG A 6 56.95 29.97 -17.78
C ARG A 6 55.60 30.66 -17.94
N VAL A 7 55.57 31.84 -18.57
CA VAL A 7 54.32 32.56 -18.85
C VAL A 7 53.47 31.81 -19.88
N LYS A 8 54.06 31.28 -20.96
CA LYS A 8 53.34 30.47 -21.94
C LYS A 8 52.79 29.17 -21.33
N ALA A 9 53.58 28.49 -20.49
CA ALA A 9 53.12 27.30 -19.78
C ALA A 9 51.96 27.61 -18.81
N GLY A 10 52.04 28.72 -18.06
CA GLY A 10 50.95 29.18 -17.21
C GLY A 10 49.68 29.56 -17.99
N LEU A 11 49.83 30.21 -19.15
CA LEU A 11 48.70 30.60 -20.00
C LEU A 11 48.00 29.40 -20.63
N LEU A 12 48.77 28.40 -21.10
CA LEU A 12 48.24 27.15 -21.63
C LEU A 12 47.55 26.32 -20.55
N GLN A 13 48.06 26.36 -19.32
CA GLN A 13 47.43 25.69 -18.17
C GLN A 13 46.08 26.33 -17.83
N VAL A 14 45.99 27.67 -17.79
CA VAL A 14 44.72 28.39 -17.54
C VAL A 14 43.69 28.18 -18.66
N LEU A 15 44.13 28.18 -19.93
CA LEU A 15 43.26 27.86 -21.07
C LEU A 15 42.74 26.41 -21.03
N GLY A 16 43.49 25.49 -20.42
CA GLY A 16 43.09 24.09 -20.25
C GLY A 16 42.01 23.85 -19.18
N VAL A 17 41.88 24.74 -18.17
CA VAL A 17 40.84 24.63 -17.12
C VAL A 17 39.52 25.28 -17.58
N LEU A 18 39.57 26.17 -18.56
CA LEU A 18 38.41 26.93 -19.06
C LEU A 18 37.20 26.05 -19.47
N PRO A 19 37.38 24.94 -20.21
CA PRO A 19 36.27 24.04 -20.56
C PRO A 19 35.65 23.37 -19.33
N GLY A 20 36.48 22.99 -18.35
CA GLY A 20 36.04 22.35 -17.11
C GLY A 20 35.26 23.30 -16.20
N VAL A 21 35.68 24.57 -16.12
CA VAL A 21 34.93 25.63 -15.41
C VAL A 21 33.55 25.82 -16.03
N LEU A 22 33.47 25.86 -17.36
CA LEU A 22 32.20 26.01 -18.09
C LEU A 22 31.25 24.83 -17.83
N LEU A 23 31.76 23.60 -17.91
CA LEU A 23 31.00 22.39 -17.56
C LEU A 23 30.55 22.40 -16.09
N GLY A 24 31.44 22.77 -15.16
CA GLY A 24 31.13 22.84 -13.74
C GLY A 24 30.02 23.85 -13.40
N VAL A 25 30.02 25.01 -14.06
CA VAL A 25 28.96 26.02 -13.93
C VAL A 25 27.62 25.49 -14.43
N VAL A 26 27.59 24.82 -15.58
CA VAL A 26 26.37 24.20 -16.13
C VAL A 26 25.81 23.15 -15.17
N ILE A 27 26.67 22.30 -14.62
CA ILE A 27 26.30 21.28 -13.63
C ILE A 27 25.75 21.91 -12.35
N LEU A 28 26.39 22.97 -11.84
CA LEU A 28 25.91 23.72 -10.67
C LEU A 28 24.51 24.29 -10.91
N MET A 29 24.27 24.87 -12.09
CA MET A 29 22.96 25.38 -12.46
C MET A 29 21.89 24.29 -12.53
N ALA A 30 22.18 23.17 -13.20
CA ALA A 30 21.25 22.06 -13.33
C ALA A 30 20.96 21.41 -11.97
N GLY A 31 22.00 21.17 -11.17
CA GLY A 31 21.88 20.58 -9.84
C GLY A 31 21.13 21.45 -8.84
N PHE A 32 21.33 22.78 -8.88
CA PHE A 32 20.55 23.72 -8.07
C PHE A 32 19.05 23.62 -8.37
N LEU A 33 18.68 23.46 -9.65
CA LEU A 33 17.28 23.30 -10.05
C LEU A 33 16.69 21.99 -9.49
N VAL A 34 17.40 20.87 -9.62
CA VAL A 34 16.98 19.57 -9.08
C VAL A 34 16.84 19.62 -7.55
N ALA A 35 17.82 20.18 -6.84
CA ALA A 35 17.78 20.32 -5.38
C ALA A 35 16.54 21.10 -4.91
N ARG A 36 16.22 22.19 -5.61
CA ARG A 36 15.07 23.04 -5.28
C ARG A 36 13.73 22.38 -5.60
N ILE A 37 13.67 21.54 -6.64
CA ILE A 37 12.49 20.72 -6.94
C ILE A 37 12.29 19.66 -5.84
N LEU A 38 13.36 18.97 -5.44
CA LEU A 38 13.33 17.97 -4.36
C LEU A 38 12.90 18.58 -3.02
N GLU A 39 13.48 19.72 -2.63
CA GLU A 39 13.11 20.45 -1.40
C GLU A 39 11.62 20.76 -1.39
N ARG A 40 11.09 21.33 -2.47
CA ARG A 40 9.67 21.66 -2.58
C ARG A 40 8.77 20.44 -2.61
N ALA A 41 9.20 19.37 -3.29
CA ALA A 41 8.45 18.11 -3.34
C ALA A 41 8.38 17.49 -1.95
N MET A 42 9.48 17.50 -1.20
CA MET A 42 9.56 17.02 0.17
C MET A 42 8.70 17.87 1.10
N ASP A 43 8.84 19.20 1.08
CA ASP A 43 8.00 20.12 1.85
C ASP A 43 6.51 19.92 1.54
N SER A 44 6.14 19.78 0.26
CA SER A 44 4.75 19.55 -0.15
C SER A 44 4.23 18.17 0.24
N ALA A 45 5.09 17.15 0.22
CA ALA A 45 4.76 15.82 0.66
C ALA A 45 4.51 15.83 2.17
N LEU A 46 5.40 16.46 2.94
CA LEU A 46 5.31 16.53 4.39
C LEU A 46 4.13 17.41 4.87
N ASP A 47 3.84 18.52 4.17
CA ASP A 47 2.70 19.40 4.49
C ASP A 47 1.35 18.75 4.13
N ARG A 48 1.28 17.95 3.05
CA ARG A 48 0.04 17.21 2.71
C ARG A 48 -0.31 16.11 3.69
N VAL A 49 0.67 15.65 4.48
CA VAL A 49 0.52 14.45 5.32
C VAL A 49 -0.20 14.72 6.63
N GLN A 50 -0.46 15.98 7.02
CA GLN A 50 -1.01 16.30 8.33
C GLN A 50 -0.26 15.55 9.46
N PHE A 51 1.08 15.49 9.39
CA PHE A 51 1.85 15.18 10.59
C PHE A 51 1.45 16.14 11.73
N ASP A 52 1.00 17.35 11.43
CA ASP A 52 0.43 18.32 12.40
C ASP A 52 -0.80 17.81 13.18
N ARG A 53 -1.62 16.88 12.65
CA ARG A 53 -2.84 16.42 13.33
C ARG A 53 -2.67 15.09 14.09
N GLU A 54 -1.60 14.34 13.81
CA GLU A 54 -1.25 13.10 14.52
C GLU A 54 -0.01 13.29 15.43
N ALA A 55 0.98 14.12 15.10
CA ALA A 55 2.14 14.40 15.96
C ALA A 55 1.80 15.25 17.20
N ALA A 56 0.76 16.07 17.12
CA ALA A 56 0.21 16.80 18.27
C ALA A 56 -0.38 15.85 19.35
N ARG A 57 -0.75 14.61 18.97
CA ARG A 57 -1.21 13.58 19.92
C ARG A 57 -0.07 12.79 20.57
N TRP A 58 1.16 12.90 20.05
CA TRP A 58 2.34 12.13 20.49
C TRP A 58 3.41 13.00 21.19
N GLY A 59 3.07 14.21 21.63
CA GLY A 59 3.97 15.04 22.46
C GLY A 59 5.22 15.58 21.74
N MET A 60 5.33 15.45 20.42
CA MET A 60 6.47 15.94 19.64
C MET A 60 6.40 17.46 19.37
N ALA A 61 5.30 18.13 19.74
CA ALA A 61 5.11 19.57 19.56
C ALA A 61 6.11 20.41 20.37
N GLU A 62 6.49 19.96 21.57
CA GLU A 62 7.43 20.70 22.43
C GLU A 62 8.89 20.59 21.97
N ALA A 63 9.24 19.54 21.21
CA ALA A 63 10.55 19.43 20.58
C ALA A 63 10.66 20.33 19.34
N ALA A 64 9.54 20.51 18.62
CA ALA A 64 9.42 21.38 17.47
C ALA A 64 9.49 22.87 17.81
N GLU A 65 8.87 23.29 18.93
CA GLU A 65 8.89 24.70 19.37
C GLU A 65 10.28 25.16 19.83
N ARG A 66 11.06 24.29 20.50
CA ARG A 66 12.43 24.64 20.93
C ARG A 66 13.40 24.81 19.75
N ALA A 67 13.09 24.24 18.58
CA ALA A 67 13.91 24.32 17.37
C ALA A 67 13.56 25.51 16.45
N GLY A 68 12.57 26.34 16.80
CA GLY A 68 12.30 27.61 16.11
C GLY A 68 11.75 27.49 14.68
N GLY A 69 11.12 26.37 14.32
CA GLY A 69 10.50 26.22 13.01
C GLY A 69 9.71 24.91 12.84
N ARG A 70 8.77 24.91 11.87
CA ARG A 70 7.99 23.72 11.48
C ARG A 70 8.94 22.54 11.22
N PRO A 71 8.79 21.37 11.89
CA PRO A 71 9.67 20.21 11.72
C PRO A 71 9.82 19.78 10.27
N THR A 72 8.74 19.90 9.49
CA THR A 72 8.67 19.55 8.08
C THR A 72 9.64 20.35 7.22
N ARG A 73 9.82 21.64 7.53
CA ARG A 73 10.70 22.54 6.77
C ARG A 73 12.19 22.30 7.07
N VAL A 74 12.52 21.71 8.22
CA VAL A 74 13.90 21.35 8.57
C VAL A 74 14.37 20.17 7.72
N VAL A 75 13.50 19.19 7.49
CA VAL A 75 13.83 17.99 6.70
C VAL A 75 14.01 18.34 5.22
N GLY A 76 13.12 19.15 4.63
CA GLY A 76 13.27 19.62 3.25
C GLY A 76 14.57 20.42 3.05
N LYS A 77 14.90 21.28 4.01
CA LYS A 77 16.13 22.09 3.97
C LYS A 77 17.41 21.26 4.19
N LEU A 78 17.33 20.20 5.01
CA LEU A 78 18.43 19.26 5.20
C LEU A 78 18.69 18.45 3.93
N LEU A 79 17.63 18.01 3.24
CA LEU A 79 17.73 17.34 1.95
C LEU A 79 18.31 18.27 0.87
N PHE A 80 17.86 19.54 0.82
CA PHE A 80 18.43 20.55 -0.07
C PHE A 80 19.95 20.67 0.13
N TRP A 81 20.40 20.77 1.38
CA TRP A 81 21.83 20.88 1.69
C TRP A 81 22.61 19.63 1.26
N PHE A 82 22.01 18.44 1.45
CA PHE A 82 22.59 17.17 1.03
C PHE A 82 22.74 17.07 -0.50
N VAL A 83 21.69 17.45 -1.25
CA VAL A 83 21.74 17.49 -2.72
C VAL A 83 22.72 18.56 -3.20
N MET A 84 22.73 19.74 -2.58
CA MET A 84 23.65 20.83 -2.94
C MET A 84 25.11 20.43 -2.75
N LEU A 85 25.42 19.71 -1.66
CA LEU A 85 26.74 19.16 -1.43
C LEU A 85 27.17 18.29 -2.62
N ILE A 86 26.31 17.39 -3.09
CA ILE A 86 26.57 16.51 -4.25
C ILE A 86 26.78 17.32 -5.54
N VAL A 87 25.99 18.37 -5.76
CA VAL A 87 26.10 19.22 -6.95
C VAL A 87 27.44 19.98 -6.98
N ILE A 88 27.89 20.47 -5.83
CA ILE A 88 29.21 21.13 -5.70
C ILE A 88 30.33 20.15 -6.06
N LEU A 89 30.21 18.89 -5.61
CA LEU A 89 31.17 17.84 -5.93
C LEU A 89 31.18 17.51 -7.43
N LEU A 90 30.01 17.47 -8.06
CA LEU A 90 29.88 17.21 -9.49
C LEU A 90 30.46 18.34 -10.35
N ALA A 91 30.31 19.59 -9.90
CA ALA A 91 30.99 20.72 -10.52
C ALA A 91 32.51 20.67 -10.31
N SER A 92 32.97 20.22 -9.14
CA SER A 92 34.38 19.98 -8.83
C SER A 92 34.99 18.84 -9.68
N SER A 93 34.19 17.85 -10.08
CA SER A 93 34.58 16.78 -10.99
C SER A 93 34.83 17.29 -12.40
N ALA A 94 33.94 18.14 -12.92
CA ALA A 94 34.10 18.78 -14.22
C ALA A 94 35.34 19.70 -14.30
N LEU A 95 35.84 20.17 -13.17
CA LEU A 95 37.10 20.92 -13.05
C LEU A 95 38.35 20.03 -13.16
N GLY A 96 38.22 18.70 -13.29
CA GLY A 96 39.32 17.78 -13.57
C GLY A 96 40.09 17.30 -12.34
N ILE A 97 39.51 17.39 -11.14
CA ILE A 97 40.12 16.87 -9.91
C ILE A 97 39.86 15.36 -9.81
N GLU A 98 40.62 14.58 -10.58
CA GLU A 98 40.36 13.16 -10.88
C GLU A 98 40.37 12.23 -9.65
N ASN A 99 41.18 12.54 -8.63
CA ASN A 99 41.24 11.77 -7.38
C ASN A 99 39.96 11.86 -6.52
N ILE A 100 39.04 12.76 -6.87
CA ILE A 100 37.74 12.95 -6.22
C ILE A 100 36.63 12.31 -7.09
N ASN A 101 36.89 11.70 -8.24
CA ASN A 101 35.79 11.30 -9.14
C ASN A 101 35.21 9.90 -8.85
N ASP A 102 36.01 8.93 -8.39
CA ASP A 102 35.54 7.54 -8.22
C ASP A 102 34.63 7.34 -7.00
N ILE A 103 34.95 7.97 -5.88
CA ILE A 103 34.10 7.92 -4.67
C ILE A 103 32.78 8.68 -4.94
N PHE A 104 32.83 9.70 -5.78
CA PHE A 104 31.74 10.65 -5.98
C PHE A 104 30.83 10.26 -7.17
N GLY A 105 31.31 9.49 -8.15
CA GLY A 105 30.47 8.87 -9.18
C GLY A 105 29.45 7.90 -8.58
N ASN A 106 29.83 7.17 -7.54
CA ASN A 106 28.90 6.35 -6.76
C ASN A 106 27.81 7.21 -6.10
N LEU A 107 28.14 8.40 -5.57
CA LEU A 107 27.14 9.32 -4.99
C LEU A 107 26.12 9.84 -6.03
N VAL A 108 26.56 10.10 -7.26
CA VAL A 108 25.66 10.54 -8.36
C VAL A 108 24.67 9.44 -8.73
N GLY A 109 25.11 8.18 -8.67
CA GLY A 109 24.25 7.01 -8.82
C GLY A 109 23.12 6.92 -7.80
N TYR A 110 23.21 7.61 -6.65
CA TYR A 110 22.13 7.68 -5.67
C TYR A 110 21.04 8.72 -6.01
N ILE A 111 21.26 9.63 -6.98
CA ILE A 111 20.25 10.66 -7.30
C ILE A 111 18.96 10.02 -7.84
N PRO A 112 19.00 9.12 -8.84
CA PRO A 112 17.79 8.48 -9.36
C PRO A 112 17.06 7.66 -8.30
N SER A 113 17.79 6.97 -7.42
CA SER A 113 17.19 6.16 -6.35
C SER A 113 16.53 7.01 -5.27
N VAL A 114 17.16 8.11 -4.84
CA VAL A 114 16.56 9.04 -3.88
C VAL A 114 15.31 9.68 -4.45
N PHE A 115 15.34 10.09 -5.72
CA PHE A 115 14.15 10.62 -6.39
C PHE A 115 13.01 9.59 -6.45
N ALA A 116 13.34 8.34 -6.80
CA ALA A 116 12.36 7.26 -6.81
C ALA A 116 11.79 6.98 -5.40
N ALA A 117 12.63 7.01 -4.37
CA ALA A 117 12.22 6.83 -2.97
C ALA A 117 11.18 7.88 -2.54
N ILE A 118 11.40 9.14 -2.91
CA ILE A 118 10.47 10.24 -2.65
C ILE A 118 9.12 9.98 -3.36
N ILE A 119 9.16 9.58 -4.64
CA ILE A 119 7.95 9.23 -5.40
C ILE A 119 7.19 8.10 -4.71
N VAL A 120 7.88 7.05 -4.28
CA VAL A 120 7.24 5.91 -3.60
C VAL A 120 6.59 6.32 -2.28
N ILE A 121 7.22 7.18 -1.48
CA ILE A 121 6.61 7.72 -0.26
C ILE A 121 5.34 8.51 -0.59
N VAL A 122 5.41 9.42 -1.57
CA VAL A 122 4.25 10.22 -2.00
C VAL A 122 3.11 9.34 -2.48
N LEU A 123 3.39 8.37 -3.34
CA LEU A 123 2.40 7.41 -3.84
C LEU A 123 1.81 6.58 -2.70
N GLY A 124 2.65 6.10 -1.78
CA GLY A 124 2.24 5.36 -0.60
C GLY A 124 1.25 6.11 0.28
N MET A 125 1.48 7.41 0.47
CA MET A 125 0.61 8.26 1.27
C MET A 125 -0.74 8.50 0.58
N ILE A 126 -0.74 8.73 -0.73
CA ILE A 126 -1.97 8.86 -1.53
C ILE A 126 -2.77 7.56 -1.51
N LEU A 127 -2.10 6.42 -1.75
CA LEU A 127 -2.72 5.11 -1.74
C LEU A 127 -3.26 4.75 -0.35
N GLY A 128 -2.54 5.09 0.72
CA GLY A 128 -3.01 4.88 2.09
C GLY A 128 -4.30 5.64 2.41
N GLU A 129 -4.41 6.90 1.96
CA GLU A 129 -5.64 7.67 2.13
C GLU A 129 -6.78 7.15 1.23
N PHE A 130 -6.45 6.73 0.01
CA PHE A 130 -7.43 6.11 -0.89
C PHE A 130 -8.01 4.82 -0.29
N VAL A 131 -7.17 3.95 0.26
CA VAL A 131 -7.58 2.72 0.95
C VAL A 131 -8.45 3.05 2.16
N ARG A 132 -8.06 4.04 2.97
CA ARG A 132 -8.86 4.51 4.11
C ARG A 132 -10.24 4.98 3.66
N ALA A 133 -10.31 5.83 2.65
CA ALA A 133 -11.55 6.36 2.10
C ALA A 133 -12.45 5.25 1.56
N LEU A 134 -11.87 4.26 0.87
CA LEU A 134 -12.60 3.10 0.34
C LEU A 134 -13.18 2.22 1.46
N ILE A 135 -12.44 2.00 2.55
CA ILE A 135 -12.93 1.24 3.70
C ILE A 135 -14.05 2.00 4.42
N LEU A 136 -13.89 3.30 4.63
CA LEU A 136 -14.91 4.14 5.26
C LEU A 136 -16.19 4.23 4.41
N ALA A 137 -16.05 4.31 3.08
CA ALA A 137 -17.17 4.37 2.15
C ALA A 137 -17.91 3.03 2.02
N SER A 138 -17.20 1.91 2.10
CA SER A 138 -17.80 0.58 1.87
C SER A 138 -18.48 0.00 3.10
N ALA A 139 -17.97 0.26 4.31
CA ALA A 139 -18.42 -0.45 5.51
C ALA A 139 -19.48 0.30 6.35
N GLY A 140 -19.87 1.52 5.96
CA GLY A 140 -20.90 2.29 6.66
C GLY A 140 -20.56 2.60 8.14
N GLY A 141 -21.45 3.27 8.86
CA GLY A 141 -21.24 3.75 10.25
C GLY A 141 -21.11 2.67 11.34
N VAL A 142 -20.65 1.47 11.00
CA VAL A 142 -20.45 0.37 11.94
C VAL A 142 -19.28 0.68 12.88
N ALA A 143 -19.48 0.42 14.18
CA ALA A 143 -18.45 0.60 15.19
C ALA A 143 -17.23 -0.29 14.87
N GLY A 144 -16.04 0.30 14.77
CA GLY A 144 -14.79 -0.39 14.46
C GLY A 144 -14.27 -0.21 13.02
N VAL A 145 -15.10 0.27 12.09
CA VAL A 145 -14.68 0.61 10.73
C VAL A 145 -13.62 1.71 10.69
N PRO A 146 -13.74 2.82 11.47
CA PRO A 146 -12.72 3.87 11.44
C PRO A 146 -11.35 3.40 11.93
N THR A 147 -11.32 2.52 12.94
CA THR A 147 -10.07 1.92 13.44
C THR A 147 -9.45 1.01 12.40
N LEU A 148 -10.24 0.18 11.71
CA LEU A 148 -9.75 -0.71 10.66
C LEU A 148 -9.20 0.09 9.46
N ALA A 149 -9.89 1.17 9.07
CA ALA A 149 -9.47 2.05 8.00
C ALA A 149 -8.13 2.75 8.31
N ASN A 150 -7.94 3.17 9.57
CA ASN A 150 -6.68 3.78 10.01
C ASN A 150 -5.53 2.76 10.08
N VAL A 151 -5.80 1.52 10.53
CA VAL A 151 -4.80 0.43 10.52
C VAL A 151 -4.39 0.09 9.09
N ALA A 152 -5.35 -0.05 8.18
CA ALA A 152 -5.08 -0.33 6.76
C ALA A 152 -4.22 0.77 6.11
N LYS A 153 -4.56 2.05 6.33
CA LYS A 153 -3.73 3.18 5.90
C LYS A 153 -2.31 3.08 6.45
N SER A 154 -2.18 2.80 7.74
CA SER A 154 -0.89 2.74 8.43
C SER A 154 -0.01 1.63 7.83
N VAL A 155 -0.59 0.47 7.51
CA VAL A 155 0.12 -0.64 6.86
C VAL A 155 0.61 -0.25 5.47
N VAL A 156 -0.23 0.40 4.64
CA VAL A 156 0.16 0.85 3.30
C VAL A 156 1.32 1.85 3.38
N VAL A 157 1.21 2.86 4.26
CA VAL A 157 2.28 3.85 4.45
C VAL A 157 3.56 3.21 4.96
N LEU A 158 3.47 2.29 5.92
CA LEU A 158 4.62 1.55 6.44
C LEU A 158 5.35 0.81 5.33
N ILE A 159 4.63 0.07 4.49
CA ILE A 159 5.21 -0.67 3.34
C ILE A 159 5.91 0.30 2.38
N SER A 160 5.31 1.45 2.09
CA SER A 160 5.92 2.45 1.21
C SER A 160 7.20 3.06 1.79
N VAL A 161 7.27 3.26 3.10
CA VAL A 161 8.51 3.71 3.77
C VAL A 161 9.60 2.65 3.60
N PHE A 162 9.29 1.38 3.85
CA PHE A 162 10.25 0.29 3.63
C PHE A 162 10.71 0.20 2.17
N MET A 163 9.78 0.32 1.22
CA MET A 163 10.09 0.27 -0.21
C MET A 163 10.95 1.47 -0.65
N ALA A 164 10.73 2.65 -0.06
CA ALA A 164 11.57 3.81 -0.28
C ALA A 164 12.99 3.62 0.28
N LEU A 165 13.12 3.06 1.49
CA LEU A 165 14.43 2.70 2.07
C LEU A 165 15.19 1.70 1.18
N GLN A 166 14.49 0.71 0.64
CA GLN A 166 15.06 -0.25 -0.30
C GLN A 166 15.55 0.44 -1.58
N GLN A 167 14.79 1.43 -2.07
CA GLN A 167 15.13 2.19 -3.27
C GLN A 167 16.40 3.00 -3.10
N VAL A 168 16.62 3.61 -1.93
CA VAL A 168 17.86 4.34 -1.61
C VAL A 168 19.08 3.41 -1.68
N GLY A 169 18.93 2.10 -1.51
CA GLY A 169 20.01 1.13 -1.75
C GLY A 169 21.02 0.98 -0.60
N VAL A 170 20.78 1.62 0.55
CA VAL A 170 21.62 1.44 1.75
C VAL A 170 21.35 0.05 2.32
N ALA A 171 22.28 -0.88 2.08
CA ALA A 171 22.22 -2.26 2.56
C ALA A 171 20.83 -2.90 2.33
N ALA A 172 20.32 -2.81 1.10
CA ALA A 172 18.97 -3.23 0.73
C ALA A 172 18.66 -4.68 1.17
N ASP A 173 19.65 -5.57 1.15
CA ASP A 173 19.50 -6.94 1.62
C ASP A 173 19.19 -6.99 3.12
N ILE A 174 19.93 -6.23 3.95
CA ILE A 174 19.70 -6.16 5.40
C ILE A 174 18.30 -5.62 5.68
N VAL A 175 17.89 -4.55 4.98
CA VAL A 175 16.54 -3.97 5.13
C VAL A 175 15.46 -4.98 4.75
N THR A 176 15.63 -5.69 3.64
CA THR A 176 14.67 -6.68 3.14
C THR A 176 14.57 -7.88 4.09
N THR A 177 15.69 -8.39 4.59
CA THR A 177 15.71 -9.48 5.58
C THR A 177 15.05 -9.06 6.89
N ALA A 178 15.37 -7.87 7.41
CA ALA A 178 14.73 -7.36 8.62
C ALA A 178 13.21 -7.18 8.43
N PHE A 179 12.79 -6.60 7.31
CA PHE A 179 11.38 -6.40 6.98
C PHE A 179 10.61 -7.71 6.87
N THR A 180 11.15 -8.69 6.15
CA THR A 180 10.54 -10.03 6.01
C THR A 180 10.42 -10.74 7.35
N LEU A 181 11.41 -10.63 8.23
CA LEU A 181 11.33 -11.17 9.59
C LEU A 181 10.25 -10.46 10.43
N ILE A 182 10.20 -9.13 10.41
CA ILE A 182 9.22 -8.34 11.17
C ILE A 182 7.81 -8.60 10.66
N LEU A 183 7.58 -8.52 9.34
CA LEU A 183 6.28 -8.82 8.75
C LEU A 183 5.89 -10.27 8.95
N GLY A 184 6.83 -11.20 8.83
CA GLY A 184 6.59 -12.61 9.11
C GLY A 184 6.12 -12.83 10.55
N ALA A 185 6.79 -12.21 11.52
CA ALA A 185 6.40 -12.26 12.92
C ALA A 185 5.03 -11.60 13.17
N ALA A 186 4.77 -10.44 12.57
CA ALA A 186 3.48 -9.75 12.68
C ALA A 186 2.34 -10.57 12.05
N ALA A 187 2.57 -11.15 10.87
CA ALA A 187 1.60 -12.02 10.20
C ALA A 187 1.31 -13.26 11.05
N LEU A 188 2.33 -13.87 11.66
CA LEU A 188 2.18 -14.97 12.62
C LEU A 188 1.37 -14.55 13.86
N ALA A 189 1.68 -13.39 14.44
CA ALA A 189 0.97 -12.88 15.61
C ALA A 189 -0.51 -12.64 15.31
N VAL A 190 -0.81 -12.03 14.16
CA VAL A 190 -2.17 -11.81 13.67
C VAL A 190 -2.88 -13.15 13.41
N ALA A 191 -2.23 -14.07 12.69
CA ALA A 191 -2.78 -15.40 12.41
C ALA A 191 -3.11 -16.17 13.69
N LEU A 192 -2.23 -16.13 14.70
CA LEU A 192 -2.46 -16.75 16.00
C LEU A 192 -3.58 -16.04 16.77
N ALA A 193 -3.59 -14.71 16.82
CA ALA A 193 -4.64 -13.95 17.50
C ALA A 193 -6.03 -14.25 16.94
N PHE A 194 -6.17 -14.27 15.61
CA PHE A 194 -7.41 -14.66 14.94
C PHE A 194 -7.72 -16.15 15.11
N GLY A 195 -6.73 -17.03 14.96
CA GLY A 195 -6.90 -18.47 15.08
C GLY A 195 -7.38 -18.91 16.47
N LEU A 196 -6.73 -18.40 17.53
CA LEU A 196 -7.11 -18.67 18.93
C LEU A 196 -8.39 -17.92 19.33
N GLY A 197 -8.55 -16.67 18.86
CA GLY A 197 -9.68 -15.81 19.21
C GLY A 197 -11.03 -16.28 18.65
N ASN A 198 -11.05 -16.88 17.45
CA ASN A 198 -12.28 -17.28 16.77
C ASN A 198 -12.72 -18.74 17.03
N THR A 199 -12.04 -19.44 17.94
CA THR A 199 -12.30 -20.86 18.28
C THR A 199 -13.74 -21.12 18.73
N LYS A 200 -14.32 -20.20 19.51
CA LYS A 200 -15.72 -20.32 19.99
C LYS A 200 -16.72 -20.28 18.83
N LEU A 201 -16.55 -19.32 17.92
CA LEU A 201 -17.40 -19.16 16.74
C LEU A 201 -17.28 -20.39 15.82
N ALA A 202 -16.06 -20.90 15.61
CA ALA A 202 -15.82 -22.11 14.83
C ALA A 202 -16.48 -23.36 15.45
N GLY A 203 -16.45 -23.46 16.78
CA GLY A 203 -17.13 -24.52 17.52
C GLY A 203 -18.65 -24.50 17.34
N GLU A 204 -19.28 -23.34 17.45
CA GLU A 204 -20.72 -23.16 17.25
C GLU A 204 -21.16 -23.49 15.82
N LEU A 205 -20.41 -22.99 14.83
CA LEU A 205 -20.68 -23.25 13.41
C LEU A 205 -20.67 -24.76 13.12
N THR A 206 -19.63 -25.45 13.58
CA THR A 206 -19.47 -26.91 13.40
C THR A 206 -20.57 -27.70 14.12
N ARG A 207 -20.97 -27.26 15.32
CA ARG A 207 -22.00 -27.93 16.12
C ARG A 207 -23.37 -27.81 15.46
N SER A 208 -23.70 -26.64 14.91
CA SER A 208 -24.95 -26.42 14.17
C SER A 208 -25.05 -27.29 12.92
N TRP A 209 -23.94 -27.45 12.18
CA TRP A 209 -23.88 -28.31 11.00
C TRP A 209 -24.08 -29.78 11.38
N TYR A 210 -23.44 -30.22 12.47
CA TYR A 210 -23.55 -31.58 12.98
C TYR A 210 -24.99 -31.93 13.42
N GLU A 211 -25.67 -31.00 14.09
CA GLU A 211 -27.06 -31.18 14.51
C GLU A 211 -28.03 -31.21 13.31
N GLN A 212 -27.80 -30.35 12.31
CA GLN A 212 -28.59 -30.33 11.09
C GLN A 212 -28.44 -31.64 10.30
N SER A 213 -27.22 -32.21 10.20
CA SER A 213 -27.01 -33.51 9.57
C SER A 213 -27.66 -34.67 10.33
N ARG A 214 -27.67 -34.66 11.68
CA ARG A 214 -28.34 -35.71 12.47
C ARG A 214 -29.85 -35.71 12.32
N THR A 215 -30.45 -34.53 12.19
CA THR A 215 -31.90 -34.43 11.97
C THR A 215 -32.29 -34.97 10.60
N ALA A 216 -31.53 -34.66 9.54
CA ALA A 216 -31.73 -35.21 8.19
C ALA A 216 -31.71 -36.76 8.15
N ILE A 217 -30.77 -37.40 8.87
CA ILE A 217 -30.69 -38.88 8.93
C ILE A 217 -31.87 -39.50 9.70
N ARG A 218 -32.41 -38.80 10.70
CA ARG A 218 -33.57 -39.29 11.48
C ARG A 218 -34.86 -39.37 10.66
N TRP A 219 -35.02 -38.51 9.65
CA TRP A 219 -36.17 -38.56 8.75
C TRP A 219 -36.14 -39.80 7.84
N GLY A 220 -34.95 -40.21 7.37
CA GLY A 220 -34.80 -41.42 6.54
C GLY A 220 -35.03 -42.74 7.28
N ARG A 221 -34.74 -42.83 8.59
CA ARG A 221 -35.03 -44.05 9.38
C ARG A 221 -36.51 -44.17 9.76
N ARG A 222 -37.19 -43.06 10.06
CA ARG A 222 -38.61 -43.07 10.44
C ARG A 222 -39.55 -43.41 9.27
N SER A 223 -39.14 -43.12 8.02
CA SER A 223 -39.85 -43.59 6.83
C SER A 223 -39.70 -45.11 6.60
N SER A 224 -38.55 -45.69 6.95
CA SER A 224 -38.34 -47.15 6.86
C SER A 224 -39.20 -47.91 7.88
N ASP A 225 -39.29 -47.43 9.12
CA ASP A 225 -40.07 -48.11 10.17
C ASP A 225 -41.58 -48.02 9.92
N ARG A 226 -42.08 -46.95 9.27
CA ARG A 226 -43.49 -46.84 8.85
C ARG A 226 -43.85 -47.76 7.67
N VAL A 227 -42.87 -48.17 6.86
CA VAL A 227 -43.09 -49.13 5.76
C VAL A 227 -43.04 -50.59 6.26
N GLY A 228 -42.27 -50.88 7.32
CA GLY A 228 -42.19 -52.22 7.91
C GLY A 228 -43.29 -52.59 8.91
N GLY A 229 -44.07 -51.60 9.39
CA GLY A 229 -45.11 -51.78 10.41
C GLY A 229 -46.53 -51.47 9.95
N ALA A 230 -46.79 -51.43 8.64
CA ALA A 230 -48.16 -51.31 8.14
C ALA A 230 -48.91 -52.63 8.42
N PRO A 231 -50.06 -52.61 9.12
CA PRO A 231 -50.94 -53.78 9.14
C PRO A 231 -51.27 -54.15 7.69
N GLU A 232 -51.27 -55.44 7.37
CA GLU A 232 -51.53 -55.96 6.02
C GLU A 232 -52.63 -55.14 5.34
N ALA A 233 -52.29 -54.51 4.22
CA ALA A 233 -53.24 -53.68 3.50
C ALA A 233 -54.45 -54.56 3.12
N PRO A 234 -55.69 -54.17 3.49
CA PRO A 234 -56.87 -54.96 3.17
C PRO A 234 -56.95 -55.19 1.66
N ALA A 235 -57.41 -56.38 1.25
CA ALA A 235 -57.31 -56.91 -0.12
C ALA A 235 -57.87 -55.99 -1.25
N TRP A 236 -58.61 -54.93 -0.91
CA TRP A 236 -59.06 -53.92 -1.87
C TRP A 236 -57.97 -52.94 -2.33
N ALA A 237 -56.83 -52.87 -1.63
CA ALA A 237 -55.74 -51.92 -1.90
C ALA A 237 -54.69 -52.41 -2.93
N THR A 238 -54.83 -53.63 -3.46
CA THR A 238 -53.87 -54.22 -4.42
C THR A 238 -54.21 -53.91 -5.88
N LYS A 239 -55.27 -53.14 -6.15
CA LYS A 239 -55.58 -52.74 -7.52
C LYS A 239 -54.63 -51.61 -7.96
N PRO A 240 -53.89 -51.75 -9.08
CA PRO A 240 -53.05 -50.67 -9.58
C PRO A 240 -53.88 -49.40 -9.80
N PRO A 241 -53.38 -48.20 -9.46
CA PRO A 241 -54.08 -46.96 -9.79
C PRO A 241 -54.27 -46.87 -11.30
N GLU A 242 -55.50 -46.56 -11.74
CA GLU A 242 -55.80 -46.34 -13.16
C GLU A 242 -54.91 -45.22 -13.71
N PRO A 243 -54.38 -45.37 -14.94
CA PRO A 243 -53.59 -44.30 -15.55
C PRO A 243 -54.44 -43.03 -15.67
N PRO A 244 -53.85 -41.84 -15.44
CA PRO A 244 -54.60 -40.60 -15.52
C PRO A 244 -55.19 -40.42 -16.92
N PRO A 245 -56.42 -39.89 -17.05
CA PRO A 245 -57.03 -39.68 -18.35
C PRO A 245 -56.16 -38.72 -19.20
N PRO A 246 -56.12 -38.92 -20.53
CA PRO A 246 -55.31 -38.08 -21.41
C PRO A 246 -55.73 -36.61 -21.27
N PRO A 247 -54.77 -35.67 -21.35
CA PRO A 247 -55.06 -34.25 -21.20
C PRO A 247 -56.08 -33.81 -22.25
N ALA A 248 -57.12 -33.12 -21.80
CA ALA A 248 -58.15 -32.56 -22.67
C ALA A 248 -57.51 -31.56 -23.67
N PRO A 249 -57.99 -31.49 -24.93
CA PRO A 249 -57.49 -30.52 -25.90
C PRO A 249 -57.62 -29.10 -25.36
N HIS A 250 -56.54 -28.32 -25.46
CA HIS A 250 -56.47 -26.94 -24.98
C HIS A 250 -57.65 -26.09 -25.52
N ALA A 251 -58.52 -25.65 -24.63
CA ALA A 251 -59.50 -24.60 -24.93
C ALA A 251 -58.78 -23.23 -24.99
N PRO A 252 -59.14 -22.33 -25.92
CA PRO A 252 -58.41 -21.08 -26.13
C PRO A 252 -58.55 -20.12 -24.93
N MET A 253 -57.44 -19.46 -24.61
CA MET A 253 -57.31 -18.44 -23.56
C MET A 253 -58.41 -17.38 -23.67
N THR A 254 -59.23 -17.25 -22.64
CA THR A 254 -60.12 -16.09 -22.47
C THR A 254 -59.39 -15.03 -21.65
N GLU A 255 -59.31 -13.82 -22.18
CA GLU A 255 -58.54 -12.66 -21.69
C GLU A 255 -58.76 -12.32 -20.21
N ALA A 256 -57.67 -11.89 -19.55
CA ALA A 256 -57.69 -11.28 -18.23
C ALA A 256 -58.22 -9.83 -18.28
N PRO A 257 -59.00 -9.35 -17.30
CA PRO A 257 -59.53 -7.99 -17.32
C PRO A 257 -58.45 -6.96 -16.93
N GLN A 258 -58.22 -6.00 -17.81
CA GLN A 258 -57.32 -4.86 -17.61
C GLN A 258 -57.79 -3.95 -16.46
N ARG A 259 -56.92 -3.68 -15.49
CA ARG A 259 -57.12 -2.59 -14.52
C ARG A 259 -56.81 -1.25 -15.17
N LYS A 260 -57.79 -0.35 -15.18
CA LYS A 260 -57.69 1.04 -15.64
C LYS A 260 -57.08 1.93 -14.55
N PRO A 261 -56.19 2.90 -14.88
CA PRO A 261 -55.66 3.84 -13.89
C PRO A 261 -56.62 5.03 -13.71
N GLU A 262 -56.93 5.37 -12.45
CA GLU A 262 -57.59 6.63 -12.09
C GLU A 262 -56.55 7.77 -12.02
N ARG A 263 -56.95 8.94 -12.52
CA ARG A 263 -56.19 10.19 -12.50
C ARG A 263 -56.37 10.91 -11.17
#